data_AF-A0A066YZU1-F1
#
_entry.id   AF-A0A066YZU1-F1
#
_cell.length_a   1.000
_cell.length_b   1.000
_cell.length_c   1.000
_cell.angle_alpha   90.00
_cell.angle_beta   90.00
_cell.angle_gamma   90.00
#
_symmetry.space_group_name_H-M   'P 1'
#
loop_
_entity.id
_entity.type
_entity.pdbx_description
1 polymer ?
#
loop_
_entity_poly.entity_id
_entity_poly.type
_entity_poly.pdbx_seq_one_letter_code
_entity_poly.pdbx_strand_id
1 'polypeptide(L)'
;MAYIGHRCACGHLDVHHRADSASREHCEAVGGVRCGKGCRKSSTSILVPTFDLAGRRIETITEPGQWIGEGAGYSRAACACDDCRALHAELTGAAA
;
A
#
# COMPACT_ATOMS: atom_id res chain seq x y z
N MET A 1 11.53 2.20 -0.83
CA MET A 1 11.30 1.03 0.03
C MET A 1 10.12 0.30 -0.55
N ALA A 2 10.28 -0.94 -1.02
CA ALA A 2 9.12 -1.71 -1.48
C ALA A 2 8.16 -1.89 -0.31
N TYR A 3 6.87 -2.11 -0.54
CA TYR A 3 5.92 -2.34 0.55
C TYR A 3 4.89 -3.38 0.14
N ILE A 4 4.22 -3.97 1.13
CA ILE A 4 3.14 -4.93 0.90
C ILE A 4 1.80 -4.24 1.14
N GLY A 5 0.86 -4.50 0.24
CA GLY A 5 -0.51 -3.99 0.33
C GLY A 5 -1.43 -4.75 -0.61
N HIS A 6 -2.61 -4.19 -0.85
CA HIS A 6 -3.63 -4.78 -1.69
C HIS A 6 -3.91 -3.93 -2.93
N ARG A 7 -4.35 -4.59 -4.01
CA ARG A 7 -5.01 -3.91 -5.13
C ARG A 7 -6.51 -3.90 -4.91
N CYS A 8 -7.10 -2.73 -4.89
CA CYS A 8 -8.55 -2.59 -4.95
C CYS A 8 -9.09 -3.13 -6.28
N ALA A 9 -10.37 -3.53 -6.31
CA ALA A 9 -11.08 -3.86 -7.55
C ALA A 9 -11.07 -2.69 -8.57
N CYS A 10 -10.90 -1.45 -8.08
CA CYS A 10 -10.72 -0.25 -8.90
C CYS A 10 -9.38 -0.23 -9.67
N GLY A 11 -8.43 -1.12 -9.32
CA GLY A 11 -7.08 -1.23 -9.89
C GLY A 11 -6.01 -0.46 -9.12
N HIS A 12 -6.41 0.44 -8.21
CA HIS A 12 -5.50 1.23 -7.38
C HIS A 12 -5.00 0.45 -6.16
N LEU A 13 -3.89 0.92 -5.61
CA LEU A 13 -3.31 0.40 -4.37
C LEU A 13 -4.12 0.92 -3.17
N ASP A 14 -4.30 0.06 -2.17
CA ASP A 14 -5.03 0.34 -0.94
C ASP A 14 -4.53 1.55 -0.14
N VAL A 15 -3.24 1.90 -0.25
CA VAL A 15 -2.65 3.13 0.34
C VAL A 15 -3.31 4.42 -0.18
N HIS A 16 -4.01 4.34 -1.31
CA HIS A 16 -4.81 5.42 -1.88
C HIS A 16 -6.23 5.48 -1.33
N HIS A 17 -6.65 4.55 -0.48
CA HIS A 17 -7.98 4.62 0.12
C HIS A 17 -8.07 5.72 1.16
N ARG A 18 -9.24 6.37 1.18
CA ARG A 18 -9.64 7.37 2.17
C ARG A 18 -11.06 7.06 2.61
N ALA A 19 -11.33 7.30 3.89
CA ALA A 19 -12.69 7.38 4.39
C ALA A 19 -13.25 8.79 4.12
N ASP A 20 -14.47 8.88 3.60
CA ASP A 20 -15.22 10.14 3.61
C ASP A 20 -15.81 10.43 5.01
N SER A 21 -16.50 11.57 5.16
CA SER A 21 -17.15 11.96 6.41
C SER A 21 -18.27 11.00 6.86
N ALA A 22 -18.71 10.10 5.99
CA ALA A 22 -19.68 9.04 6.29
C ALA A 22 -19.01 7.67 6.47
N SER A 23 -17.69 7.63 6.68
CA SER A 23 -16.89 6.42 6.86
C SER A 23 -16.93 5.45 5.67
N ARG A 24 -17.26 5.94 4.47
CA ARG A 24 -17.20 5.13 3.26
C ARG A 24 -15.81 5.24 2.64
N GLU A 25 -15.25 4.10 2.27
CA GLU A 25 -13.95 4.01 1.64
C GLU A 25 -14.03 4.38 0.14
N HIS A 26 -13.09 5.20 -0.34
CA HIS A 26 -12.91 5.51 -1.77
C HIS A 26 -11.43 5.52 -2.17
N CYS A 27 -11.13 5.13 -3.42
CA CYS A 27 -9.79 5.28 -3.99
C CYS A 27 -9.56 6.77 -4.37
N GLU A 28 -8.45 7.36 -3.92
CA GLU A 28 -8.09 8.76 -4.17
C GLU A 28 -6.65 8.90 -4.68
N ALA A 29 -6.48 9.56 -5.84
CA ALA A 29 -5.17 9.83 -6.43
C ALA A 29 -4.44 10.97 -5.69
N VAL A 30 -3.15 11.14 -6.00
CA VAL A 30 -2.37 12.31 -5.54
C VAL A 30 -3.06 13.58 -6.06
N GLY A 31 -3.46 14.47 -5.14
CA GLY A 31 -4.22 15.69 -5.45
C GLY A 31 -5.73 15.63 -5.16
N GLY A 32 -6.24 14.56 -4.54
CA GLY A 32 -7.62 14.49 -4.05
C GLY A 32 -8.65 14.00 -5.07
N VAL A 33 -8.21 13.61 -6.27
CA VAL A 33 -9.11 13.14 -7.33
C VAL A 33 -9.65 11.75 -7.01
N ARG A 34 -10.98 11.62 -6.91
CA ARG A 34 -11.65 10.34 -6.63
C ARG A 34 -11.67 9.47 -7.89
N CYS A 35 -11.41 8.18 -7.74
CA CYS A 35 -11.42 7.20 -8.83
C CYS A 35 -12.80 7.02 -9.51
N GLY A 36 -13.89 7.42 -8.87
CA GLY A 36 -15.27 7.29 -9.39
C GLY A 36 -15.80 5.84 -9.47
N LYS A 37 -14.94 4.83 -9.39
CA LYS A 37 -15.30 3.41 -9.35
C LYS A 37 -15.63 2.96 -7.92
N GLY A 38 -16.52 1.99 -7.80
CA GLY A 38 -16.83 1.34 -6.52
C GLY A 38 -15.56 0.77 -5.88
N CYS A 39 -15.25 1.24 -4.67
CA CYS A 39 -14.09 0.79 -3.92
C CYS A 39 -14.43 -0.54 -3.22
N ARG A 40 -13.69 -1.59 -3.53
CA ARG A 40 -13.81 -2.88 -2.85
C ARG A 40 -12.43 -3.42 -2.53
N LYS A 41 -12.20 -3.71 -1.24
CA LYS A 41 -10.95 -4.33 -0.77
C LYS A 41 -10.77 -5.69 -1.44
N SER A 42 -9.58 -5.93 -1.99
CA SER A 42 -9.11 -7.28 -2.31
C SER A 42 -8.44 -7.87 -1.07
N SER A 43 -8.54 -9.19 -0.91
CA SER A 43 -7.80 -9.92 0.12
C SER A 43 -6.41 -10.36 -0.36
N THR A 44 -6.12 -10.28 -1.66
CA THR A 44 -4.81 -10.71 -2.17
C THR A 44 -3.75 -9.67 -1.83
N SER A 45 -2.79 -10.04 -0.97
CA SER A 45 -1.60 -9.26 -0.68
C SER A 45 -0.61 -9.34 -1.84
N ILE A 46 0.05 -8.22 -2.15
CA ILE A 46 1.08 -8.13 -3.19
C ILE A 46 2.28 -7.32 -2.72
N LEU A 47 3.47 -7.65 -3.23
CA LEU A 47 4.64 -6.79 -3.12
C LEU A 47 4.56 -5.66 -4.16
N VAL A 48 4.59 -4.42 -3.69
CA VAL A 48 4.63 -3.22 -4.52
C VAL A 48 6.08 -2.74 -4.59
N PRO A 49 6.75 -2.88 -5.75
CA PRO A 49 8.11 -2.39 -5.90
C PRO A 49 8.11 -0.86 -5.85
N THR A 50 9.15 -0.31 -5.25
CA THR A 50 9.45 1.13 -5.34
C THR A 50 10.84 1.33 -5.87
N PHE A 51 11.09 2.53 -6.35
CA PHE A 51 12.32 2.90 -7.01
C PHE A 51 12.91 4.14 -6.34
N ASP A 52 14.23 4.22 -6.28
CA ASP A 52 14.91 5.44 -5.87
C ASP A 52 14.83 6.51 -6.97
N LEU A 53 15.38 7.71 -6.72
CA LEU A 53 15.39 8.80 -7.70
C LEU A 53 16.18 8.47 -8.97
N ALA A 54 17.05 7.45 -8.93
CA ALA A 54 17.79 6.94 -10.08
C ALA A 54 17.02 5.82 -10.82
N GLY A 55 15.79 5.51 -10.40
CA GLY A 55 14.98 4.44 -10.99
C GLY A 55 15.40 3.03 -10.60
N ARG A 56 16.28 2.86 -9.60
CA ARG A 56 16.73 1.53 -9.14
C ARG A 56 15.74 0.97 -8.15
N ARG A 57 15.45 -0.34 -8.26
CA ARG A 57 14.55 -1.03 -7.35
C ARG A 57 15.11 -1.00 -5.94
N ILE A 58 14.27 -0.64 -4.97
CA ILE A 58 14.64 -0.69 -3.56
C ILE A 58 14.25 -2.06 -3.01
N GLU A 59 15.25 -2.86 -2.63
CA GLU A 59 15.07 -4.25 -2.17
C GLU A 59 14.50 -4.36 -0.76
N THR A 60 14.72 -3.34 0.09
CA THR A 60 14.17 -3.33 1.45
C THR A 60 12.65 -3.19 1.39
N ILE A 61 11.97 -4.14 2.04
CA ILE A 61 10.51 -4.15 2.20
C ILE A 61 10.17 -3.41 3.50
N THR A 62 9.32 -2.40 3.41
CA THR A 62 8.75 -1.70 4.55
C THR A 62 7.84 -2.65 5.32
N GLU A 63 8.04 -2.71 6.64
CA GLU A 63 7.21 -3.53 7.51
C GLU A 63 5.72 -3.11 7.45
N PRO A 64 4.79 -4.06 7.58
CA PRO A 64 3.36 -3.77 7.69
C PRO A 64 3.04 -2.72 8.77
N GLY A 65 2.28 -1.69 8.40
CA GLY A 65 1.91 -0.58 9.29
C GLY A 65 2.94 0.54 9.40
N GLN A 66 4.17 0.36 8.92
CA GLN A 66 5.18 1.42 8.91
C GLN A 66 4.95 2.41 7.75
N TRP A 67 5.46 3.64 7.90
CA TRP A 67 5.33 4.67 6.88
C TRP A 67 6.18 4.33 5.63
N ILE A 68 5.54 4.33 4.47
CA ILE A 68 6.18 4.26 3.16
C ILE A 68 6.53 5.69 2.70
N GLY A 69 7.65 5.82 1.99
CA GLY A 69 7.98 7.06 1.27
C GLY A 69 8.35 8.25 2.14
N GLU A 70 8.90 8.04 3.35
CA GLU A 70 9.48 9.13 4.14
C GLU A 70 10.42 10.01 3.27
N GLY A 71 10.12 11.31 3.22
CA GLY A 71 10.87 12.30 2.42
C GLY A 71 10.39 12.54 0.98
N ALA A 72 9.40 11.78 0.47
CA ALA A 72 9.00 11.84 -0.94
C ALA A 72 7.75 12.71 -1.24
N GLY A 73 7.32 13.60 -0.33
CA GLY A 73 6.10 14.42 -0.49
C GLY A 73 4.79 13.61 -0.43
N TYR A 74 4.87 12.29 -0.33
CA TYR A 74 3.76 11.37 -0.10
C TYR A 74 4.22 10.29 0.88
N SER A 75 3.70 10.34 2.11
CA SER A 75 3.89 9.28 3.11
C SER A 75 2.55 8.66 3.50
N ARG A 76 2.50 7.33 3.55
CA ARG A 76 1.34 6.55 4.02
C ARG A 76 1.79 5.33 4.81
N ALA A 77 1.02 4.89 5.79
CA ALA A 77 1.28 3.60 6.42
C ALA A 77 1.05 2.46 5.40
N ALA A 78 1.95 1.48 5.35
CA ALA A 78 1.72 0.21 4.69
C ALA A 78 0.55 -0.52 5.34
N CYS A 79 -0.12 -1.42 4.60
CA CYS A 79 -1.22 -2.20 5.17
C CYS A 79 -0.70 -3.07 6.33
N ALA A 80 -1.46 -3.13 7.42
CA ALA A 80 -1.09 -3.82 8.66
C ALA A 80 -1.94 -5.07 8.96
N CYS A 81 -2.71 -5.56 7.98
CA CYS A 81 -3.57 -6.74 8.13
C CYS A 81 -2.75 -8.03 8.19
N ASP A 82 -3.38 -9.11 8.67
CA ASP A 82 -2.73 -10.41 8.85
C ASP A 82 -2.20 -10.99 7.52
N ASP A 83 -2.94 -10.84 6.42
CA ASP A 83 -2.49 -11.29 5.10
C ASP A 83 -1.23 -10.56 4.62
N CYS A 84 -1.08 -9.28 4.94
CA CYS A 84 0.11 -8.50 4.61
C CYS A 84 1.29 -8.87 5.51
N ARG A 85 1.03 -9.16 6.79
CA ARG A 85 2.05 -9.65 7.75
C ARG A 85 2.57 -11.03 7.36
N ALA A 86 1.68 -11.94 6.98
CA ALA A 86 2.05 -13.28 6.53
C ALA A 86 2.95 -13.22 5.30
N LEU A 87 2.58 -12.43 4.28
CA LEU A 87 3.41 -12.26 3.09
C LEU A 87 4.76 -11.58 3.42
N HIS A 88 4.80 -10.63 4.36
CA HIS A 88 6.05 -10.02 4.79
C HIS A 88 7.00 -11.05 5.43
N ALA A 89 6.49 -11.86 6.35
CA ALA A 89 7.25 -12.93 6.99
C ALA A 89 7.82 -13.93 5.96
N GLU A 90 6.99 -14.34 4.99
CA GLU A 90 7.41 -15.22 3.89
C GLU A 90 8.56 -14.61 3.07
N LEU A 91 8.43 -13.34 2.66
CA LEU A 91 9.42 -12.69 1.80
C LEU A 91 10.72 -12.28 2.51
N THR A 92 10.66 -12.04 3.82
CA THR A 92 11.84 -11.61 4.60
C THR A 92 12.53 -12.76 5.33
N GLY A 93 11.94 -13.96 5.34
CA GLY A 93 12.46 -15.10 6.09
C GLY A 93 12.38 -14.89 7.61
N ALA A 94 11.63 -13.89 8.08
CA ALA A 94 11.30 -13.74 9.49
C ALA A 94 10.30 -14.84 9.85
N ALA A 95 10.76 -15.85 10.59
CA ALA A 95 9.88 -16.91 11.10
C ALA A 95 8.75 -16.29 11.96
N ALA A 96 7.53 -16.76 11.73
CA ALA A 96 6.30 -16.36 12.43
C ALA A 96 6.37 -16.56 13.94
#